data_AF-A0A146KFF4-F1
#
_entry.id   AF-A0A146KFF4-F1
#
_cell.length_a   1.000
_cell.length_b   1.000
_cell.length_c   1.000
_cell.angle_alpha   90.00
_cell.angle_beta   90.00
_cell.angle_gamma   90.00
#
_symmetry.space_group_name_H-M   'P 1'
#
loop_
_entity.id
_entity.type
_entity.pdbx_description
1 polymer ?
#
loop_
_entity_poly.entity_id
_entity_poly.type
_entity_poly.pdbx_seq_one_letter_code
_entity_poly.pdbx_strand_id
1 'polypeptide(L)'
;PMLSKAVKMIESFQTYNKTQTIDHYAVALEAMLNLIKSLNMKILYPVVQDLTSNIAKVRCANVEIQKIGIEWGTYTVQFFTQFLCLVVNEKLEPQDAAHIAYSAILHRHHNFAQKLLFHGVFKMMPSKQAFCEDQQINLNSNVEQIFANFKLCSDQ
;
A
#
# COMPACT_ATOMS: atom_id res chain seq x y z
N PRO A 1 -11.60 10.61 -6.70
CA PRO A 1 -12.13 9.65 -5.68
C PRO A 1 -11.17 8.46 -5.46
N MET A 2 -10.96 8.06 -4.21
CA MET A 2 -10.10 6.93 -3.81
C MET A 2 -10.49 5.62 -4.52
N LEU A 3 -11.80 5.36 -4.62
CA LEU A 3 -12.38 4.18 -5.27
C LEU A 3 -11.89 3.95 -6.71
N SER A 4 -11.91 4.99 -7.55
CA SER A 4 -11.46 4.87 -8.94
C SER A 4 -9.96 4.52 -9.03
N LYS A 5 -9.15 5.00 -8.08
CA LYS A 5 -7.72 4.69 -8.02
C LYS A 5 -7.47 3.28 -7.47
N ALA A 6 -8.29 2.83 -6.52
CA ALA A 6 -8.24 1.46 -6.01
C ALA A 6 -8.57 0.43 -7.10
N VAL A 7 -9.60 0.69 -7.91
CA VAL A 7 -9.96 -0.18 -9.06
C VAL A 7 -8.81 -0.27 -10.06
N LYS A 8 -8.25 0.87 -10.49
CA LYS A 8 -7.09 0.90 -11.40
C LYS A 8 -5.88 0.15 -10.84
N MET A 9 -5.63 0.29 -9.53
CA MET A 9 -4.57 -0.44 -8.85
C MET A 9 -4.78 -1.96 -8.97
N ILE A 10 -5.99 -2.44 -8.67
CA ILE A 10 -6.32 -3.86 -8.75
C ILE A 10 -6.21 -4.38 -10.19
N GLU A 11 -6.74 -3.65 -11.17
CA GLU A 11 -6.64 -4.02 -12.60
C GLU A 11 -5.18 -4.15 -13.07
N SER A 12 -4.30 -3.24 -12.64
CA SER A 12 -2.88 -3.31 -12.95
C SER A 12 -2.21 -4.54 -12.33
N PHE A 13 -2.52 -4.87 -11.07
CA PHE A 13 -2.01 -6.09 -10.43
C PHE A 13 -2.59 -7.37 -11.02
N GLN A 14 -3.85 -7.38 -11.46
CA GLN A 14 -4.44 -8.51 -12.18
C GLN A 14 -3.78 -8.72 -13.53
N THR A 15 -3.44 -7.63 -14.23
CA THR A 15 -2.69 -7.69 -15.48
C THR A 15 -1.30 -8.25 -15.24
N TYR A 16 -0.59 -7.76 -14.22
CA TYR A 16 0.69 -8.32 -13.79
C TYR A 16 0.57 -9.82 -13.45
N ASN A 17 -0.45 -10.24 -12.71
CA ASN A 17 -0.63 -11.65 -12.36
C ASN A 17 -0.74 -12.57 -13.59
N LYS A 18 -1.29 -12.07 -14.70
CA LYS A 18 -1.42 -12.80 -15.97
C LYS A 18 -0.13 -12.81 -16.79
N THR A 19 0.63 -11.72 -16.78
CA THR A 19 1.79 -11.53 -17.66
C THR A 19 3.13 -11.83 -17.00
N GLN A 20 3.23 -11.64 -15.68
CA GLN A 20 4.42 -11.86 -14.85
C GLN A 20 5.68 -11.14 -15.36
N THR A 21 5.51 -9.99 -16.03
CA THR A 21 6.63 -9.19 -16.53
C THR A 21 6.98 -8.04 -15.58
N ILE A 22 8.25 -7.68 -15.52
CA ILE A 22 8.76 -6.52 -14.75
C ILE A 22 8.05 -5.22 -15.11
N ASP A 23 7.78 -4.98 -16.40
CA ASP A 23 7.13 -3.74 -16.83
C ASP A 23 5.71 -3.60 -16.26
N HIS A 24 4.92 -4.68 -16.34
CA HIS A 24 3.59 -4.70 -15.73
C HIS A 24 3.63 -4.61 -14.20
N TYR A 25 4.66 -5.17 -13.56
CA TYR A 25 4.85 -5.01 -12.11
C TYR A 25 5.12 -3.54 -11.74
N ALA A 26 6.00 -2.86 -12.49
CA ALA A 26 6.28 -1.44 -12.27
C ALA A 26 5.02 -0.57 -12.45
N VAL A 27 4.19 -0.87 -13.46
CA VAL A 27 2.90 -0.20 -13.67
C VAL A 27 1.94 -0.45 -12.50
N ALA A 28 1.91 -1.66 -11.94
CA ALA A 28 1.11 -1.96 -10.76
C ALA A 28 1.58 -1.20 -9.51
N LEU A 29 2.90 -1.10 -9.29
CA LEU A 29 3.46 -0.27 -8.23
C LEU A 29 3.14 1.22 -8.41
N GLU A 30 3.18 1.74 -9.64
CA GLU A 30 2.80 3.13 -9.94
C GLU A 30 1.32 3.39 -9.65
N ALA A 31 0.44 2.42 -9.93
CA ALA A 31 -0.97 2.51 -9.59
C ALA A 31 -1.19 2.53 -8.07
N MET A 32 -0.44 1.72 -7.31
CA MET A 32 -0.43 1.78 -5.84
C MET A 32 0.09 3.14 -5.34
N LEU A 33 1.19 3.65 -5.88
CA LEU A 33 1.73 4.96 -5.53
C LEU A 33 0.70 6.07 -5.75
N ASN A 34 -0.04 6.02 -6.85
CA ASN A 34 -1.10 6.98 -7.16
C ASN A 34 -2.29 6.89 -6.19
N LEU A 35 -2.61 5.69 -5.70
CA LEU A 35 -3.59 5.48 -4.63
C LEU A 35 -3.09 6.10 -3.31
N ILE A 36 -1.87 5.80 -2.89
CA ILE A 36 -1.29 6.34 -1.64
C ILE A 36 -1.23 7.87 -1.68
N LYS A 37 -0.74 8.46 -2.78
CA LYS A 37 -0.72 9.92 -2.97
C LYS A 37 -2.12 10.53 -2.89
N SER A 38 -3.14 9.80 -3.33
CA SER A 38 -4.53 10.27 -3.28
C SER A 38 -5.09 10.36 -1.87
N LEU A 39 -4.52 9.62 -0.92
CA LEU A 39 -4.93 9.72 0.47
C LEU A 39 -4.66 11.12 1.03
N ASN A 40 -3.76 11.90 0.41
CA ASN A 40 -3.40 13.25 0.83
C ASN A 40 -2.98 13.35 2.31
N MET A 41 -2.52 12.24 2.87
CA MET A 41 -2.05 12.16 4.24
C MET A 41 -0.57 12.51 4.24
N LYS A 42 -0.22 13.75 4.64
CA LYS A 42 1.18 14.20 4.71
C LYS A 42 2.07 13.24 5.51
N ILE A 43 1.50 12.57 6.51
CA ILE A 43 2.16 11.57 7.34
C ILE A 43 2.63 10.33 6.55
N LEU A 44 2.06 10.05 5.38
CA LEU A 44 2.45 8.96 4.49
C LEU A 44 3.55 9.35 3.50
N TYR A 45 4.04 10.59 3.54
CA TYR A 45 5.07 11.07 2.61
C TYR A 45 6.35 10.20 2.61
N PRO A 46 6.86 9.69 3.76
CA PRO A 46 8.00 8.77 3.75
C PRO A 46 7.73 7.49 2.93
N VAL A 47 6.50 6.96 2.96
CA VAL A 47 6.12 5.80 2.15
C VAL A 47 6.09 6.17 0.67
N VAL A 48 5.54 7.34 0.32
CA VAL A 48 5.51 7.82 -1.07
C VAL A 48 6.92 7.90 -1.64
N GLN A 49 7.89 8.41 -0.86
CA GLN A 49 9.29 8.48 -1.26
C GLN A 49 9.91 7.08 -1.42
N ASP A 50 9.68 6.19 -0.46
CA ASP A 50 10.21 4.82 -0.50
C ASP A 50 9.71 4.04 -1.71
N LEU A 51 8.40 4.04 -1.95
CA LEU A 51 7.81 3.36 -3.09
C LEU A 51 8.26 3.96 -4.43
N THR A 52 8.39 5.29 -4.51
CA THR A 52 8.94 5.95 -5.71
C THR A 52 10.37 5.46 -5.99
N SER A 53 11.20 5.36 -4.96
CA SER A 53 12.56 4.81 -5.06
C SER A 53 12.55 3.35 -5.51
N ASN A 54 11.67 2.52 -4.94
CA ASN A 54 11.57 1.11 -5.31
C ASN A 54 11.07 0.91 -6.75
N ILE A 55 10.15 1.73 -7.25
CA ILE A 55 9.74 1.73 -8.67
C ILE A 55 10.94 2.01 -9.58
N ALA A 56 11.76 3.02 -9.25
CA ALA A 56 12.97 3.32 -10.01
C ALA A 56 13.96 2.15 -10.00
N LYS A 57 14.10 1.45 -8.87
CA LYS A 57 14.93 0.23 -8.76
C LYS A 57 14.39 -0.91 -9.62
N VAL A 58 13.07 -1.15 -9.63
CA VAL A 58 12.42 -2.17 -10.48
C VAL A 58 12.73 -1.92 -11.95
N ARG A 59 12.71 -0.66 -12.38
CA ARG A 59 13.03 -0.25 -13.76
C ARG A 59 14.53 -0.19 -14.06
N CYS A 60 15.39 -0.50 -13.09
CA CYS A 60 16.85 -0.51 -13.30
C CYS A 60 17.27 -1.72 -14.13
N ALA A 61 18.24 -1.55 -15.02
CA ALA A 61 18.83 -2.66 -15.79
C ALA A 61 19.69 -3.60 -14.94
N ASN A 62 20.15 -3.16 -13.77
CA ASN A 62 20.91 -4.01 -12.85
C ASN A 62 19.96 -4.96 -12.11
N VAL A 63 20.12 -6.26 -12.34
CA VAL A 63 19.25 -7.32 -11.81
C VAL A 63 19.21 -7.34 -10.28
N GLU A 64 20.33 -7.10 -9.61
CA GLU A 64 20.38 -7.13 -8.13
C GLU A 64 19.64 -5.92 -7.53
N ILE A 65 19.80 -4.74 -8.15
CA ILE A 65 19.03 -3.55 -7.76
C ILE A 65 17.54 -3.76 -8.04
N GLN A 66 17.20 -4.37 -9.17
CA GLN A 66 15.82 -4.68 -9.53
C GLN A 66 15.17 -5.64 -8.52
N LYS A 67 15.84 -6.71 -8.09
CA LYS A 67 15.34 -7.63 -7.07
C LYS A 67 15.01 -6.91 -5.76
N ILE A 68 15.90 -6.02 -5.30
CA ILE A 68 15.65 -5.18 -4.10
C ILE A 68 14.41 -4.32 -4.31
N GLY A 69 14.25 -3.71 -5.49
CA GLY A 69 13.06 -2.93 -5.84
C GLY A 69 11.77 -3.76 -5.80
N ILE A 70 11.80 -4.99 -6.32
CA ILE A 70 10.65 -5.91 -6.32
C ILE A 70 10.28 -6.31 -4.89
N GLU A 71 11.26 -6.68 -4.07
CA GLU A 71 11.03 -7.12 -2.69
C GLU A 71 10.38 -6.00 -1.85
N TRP A 72 11.02 -4.82 -1.79
CA TRP A 72 10.52 -3.70 -0.99
C TRP A 72 9.25 -3.07 -1.57
N GLY A 73 9.10 -3.07 -2.90
CA GLY A 73 7.85 -2.73 -3.56
C GLY A 73 6.71 -3.65 -3.11
N THR A 74 6.96 -4.96 -3.10
CA THR A 74 5.96 -5.97 -2.68
C THR A 74 5.54 -5.77 -1.24
N TYR A 75 6.49 -5.60 -0.32
CA TYR A 75 6.18 -5.35 1.10
C TYR A 75 5.36 -4.08 1.30
N THR A 76 5.64 -3.03 0.52
CA THR A 76 4.84 -1.79 0.57
C THR A 76 3.40 -2.03 0.14
N VAL A 77 3.19 -2.76 -0.97
CA VAL A 77 1.84 -3.05 -1.49
C VAL A 77 1.08 -3.94 -0.50
N GLN A 78 1.72 -4.97 0.05
CA GLN A 78 1.14 -5.83 1.09
C GLN A 78 0.72 -5.00 2.30
N PHE A 79 1.62 -4.15 2.82
CA PHE A 79 1.34 -3.30 3.98
C PHE A 79 0.14 -2.39 3.74
N PHE A 80 0.12 -1.67 2.61
CA PHE A 80 -0.96 -0.74 2.30
C PHE A 80 -2.29 -1.42 2.06
N THR A 81 -2.28 -2.56 1.38
CA THR A 81 -3.52 -3.32 1.15
C THR A 81 -4.08 -3.85 2.47
N GLN A 82 -3.24 -4.45 3.31
CA GLN A 82 -3.66 -4.93 4.63
C GLN A 82 -4.21 -3.79 5.46
N PHE A 83 -3.51 -2.66 5.52
CA PHE A 83 -3.97 -1.46 6.21
C PHE A 83 -5.36 -1.00 5.74
N LEU A 84 -5.56 -0.83 4.43
CA LEU A 84 -6.85 -0.40 3.89
C LEU A 84 -7.95 -1.43 4.15
N CYS A 85 -7.66 -2.72 4.04
CA CYS A 85 -8.60 -3.79 4.36
C CYS A 85 -9.04 -3.73 5.83
N LEU A 86 -8.10 -3.56 6.76
CA LEU A 86 -8.40 -3.45 8.20
C LEU A 86 -9.28 -2.22 8.52
N VAL A 87 -9.02 -1.07 7.88
CA VAL A 87 -9.82 0.14 8.09
C VAL A 87 -11.22 0.01 7.48
N VAL A 88 -11.30 -0.49 6.24
CA VAL A 88 -12.55 -0.52 5.47
C VAL A 88 -13.42 -1.71 5.87
N ASN A 89 -12.87 -2.93 5.88
CA ASN A 89 -13.64 -4.17 6.07
C ASN A 89 -13.81 -4.52 7.54
N GLU A 90 -12.70 -4.53 8.29
CA GLU A 90 -12.73 -4.87 9.73
C GLU A 90 -13.10 -3.68 10.60
N LYS A 91 -13.30 -2.52 9.97
CA LYS A 91 -13.85 -1.33 10.60
C LYS A 91 -12.99 -0.82 11.76
N LEU A 92 -11.69 -1.10 11.76
CA LEU A 92 -10.75 -0.64 12.77
C LEU A 92 -10.42 0.85 12.63
N GLU A 93 -9.91 1.45 13.72
CA GLU A 93 -9.31 2.78 13.65
C GLU A 93 -8.02 2.75 12.80
N PRO A 94 -7.75 3.77 11.96
CA PRO A 94 -6.58 3.82 11.10
C PRO A 94 -5.24 3.61 11.82
N GLN A 95 -5.11 4.12 13.05
CA GLN A 95 -3.92 3.89 13.87
C GLN A 95 -3.71 2.39 14.16
N ASP A 96 -4.74 1.70 14.65
CA ASP A 96 -4.66 0.29 15.02
C ASP A 96 -4.45 -0.59 13.78
N ALA A 97 -5.18 -0.29 12.70
CA ALA A 97 -5.01 -0.95 11.41
C ALA A 97 -3.57 -0.82 10.89
N ALA A 98 -2.99 0.37 10.98
CA ALA A 98 -1.61 0.60 10.54
C ALA A 98 -0.60 -0.16 11.42
N HIS A 99 -0.81 -0.20 12.74
CA HIS A 99 0.03 -0.99 13.65
C HIS A 99 -0.02 -2.49 13.34
N ILE A 100 -1.21 -3.05 13.13
CA ILE A 100 -1.39 -4.47 12.83
C ILE A 100 -0.74 -4.83 11.49
N ALA A 101 -1.05 -4.06 10.43
CA ALA A 101 -0.46 -4.28 9.11
C ALA A 101 1.07 -4.16 9.14
N TYR A 102 1.59 -3.17 9.87
CA TYR A 102 3.03 -2.97 10.02
C TYR A 102 3.71 -4.12 10.73
N SER A 103 3.13 -4.59 11.85
CA SER A 103 3.65 -5.70 12.63
C SER A 103 3.74 -6.98 11.80
N ALA A 104 2.70 -7.25 11.00
CA ALA A 104 2.63 -8.44 10.17
C ALA A 104 3.65 -8.44 9.02
N ILE A 105 3.94 -7.27 8.43
CA ILE A 105 4.64 -7.19 7.14
C ILE A 105 6.02 -6.57 7.29
N LEU A 106 6.11 -5.31 7.72
CA LEU A 106 7.34 -4.51 7.66
C LEU A 106 8.20 -4.58 8.94
N HIS A 107 7.60 -4.82 10.10
CA HIS A 107 8.27 -4.67 11.39
C HIS A 107 9.55 -5.51 11.52
N ARG A 108 9.55 -6.74 10.99
CA ARG A 108 10.72 -7.63 11.03
C ARG A 108 11.87 -7.20 10.13
N HIS A 109 11.59 -6.40 9.09
CA HIS A 109 12.58 -5.95 8.11
C HIS A 109 13.19 -4.59 8.46
N HIS A 110 12.54 -3.82 9.34
CA HIS A 110 12.98 -2.49 9.71
C HIS A 110 13.96 -2.48 10.89
N ASN A 111 14.93 -1.57 10.81
CA ASN A 111 15.81 -1.24 11.92
C ASN A 111 15.08 -0.39 12.97
N PHE A 112 15.74 -0.14 14.10
CA PHE A 112 15.16 0.60 15.22
C PHE A 112 14.67 2.02 14.85
N ALA A 113 15.46 2.76 14.07
CA ALA A 113 15.09 4.12 13.66
C ALA A 113 13.85 4.14 12.76
N GLN A 114 13.77 3.20 11.81
CA GLN A 114 12.59 3.01 10.96
C GLN A 114 11.36 2.63 11.79
N LYS A 115 11.50 1.73 12.76
CA LYS A 115 10.40 1.36 13.68
C LYS A 115 9.85 2.56 14.45
N LEU A 116 10.74 3.41 14.97
CA LEU A 116 10.32 4.64 15.66
C LEU A 116 9.61 5.61 14.73
N LEU A 117 10.11 5.80 13.49
CA LEU A 117 9.48 6.66 12.50
C LEU A 117 8.04 6.21 12.21
N PHE A 118 7.82 4.93 11.90
CA PHE A 118 6.49 4.40 11.63
C PHE A 118 5.57 4.50 12.85
N HIS A 119 6.07 4.21 14.05
CA HIS A 119 5.29 4.36 15.28
C HIS A 119 4.85 5.82 15.51
N GLY A 120 5.71 6.80 15.21
CA GLY A 120 5.36 8.22 15.26
C GLY A 120 4.30 8.59 14.22
N VAL A 121 4.46 8.12 12.97
CA VAL A 121 3.49 8.34 11.88
C VAL A 121 2.11 7.79 12.22
N PHE A 122 2.03 6.58 12.81
CA PHE A 122 0.75 5.95 13.13
C PHE A 122 -0.04 6.70 14.20
N LYS A 123 0.63 7.32 15.18
CA LYS A 123 -0.02 8.19 16.18
C LYS A 123 -0.63 9.45 15.60
N MET A 124 -0.19 9.87 14.41
CA MET A 124 -0.69 11.07 13.73
C MET A 124 -1.80 10.74 12.72
N MET A 125 -2.23 9.48 12.65
CA MET A 125 -3.34 9.08 11.78
C MET A 125 -4.63 9.80 12.20
N PRO A 126 -5.47 10.22 11.24
CA PRO A 126 -6.78 10.77 11.55
C PRO A 126 -7.69 9.71 12.18
N SER A 127 -8.75 10.15 12.85
CA SER A 127 -9.83 9.25 13.25
C SER A 127 -10.45 8.58 12.02
N LYS A 128 -11.10 7.44 12.22
CA LYS A 128 -11.78 6.74 11.13
C LYS A 128 -12.79 7.60 10.37
N GLN A 129 -13.59 8.40 11.08
CA GLN A 129 -14.56 9.29 10.44
C GLN A 129 -13.86 10.29 9.50
N ALA A 130 -12.83 11.00 10.00
CA ALA A 130 -12.08 11.96 9.20
C ALA A 130 -11.36 11.28 8.03
N PHE A 131 -10.78 10.09 8.25
CA PHE A 131 -10.20 9.29 7.18
C PHE A 131 -11.23 8.98 6.08
N CYS A 132 -12.41 8.47 6.43
CA CYS A 132 -13.44 8.12 5.45
C CYS A 132 -13.98 9.36 4.71
N GLU A 133 -14.18 10.48 5.41
CA GLU A 133 -14.63 11.75 4.82
C GLU A 133 -13.61 12.28 3.81
N ASP A 134 -12.33 12.38 4.20
CA ASP A 134 -11.23 12.85 3.34
C ASP A 134 -11.08 11.98 2.09
N GLN A 135 -11.27 10.67 2.24
CA GLN A 135 -11.16 9.71 1.13
C GLN A 135 -12.43 9.57 0.29
N GLN A 136 -13.51 10.24 0.68
CA GLN A 136 -14.84 10.06 0.08
C GLN A 136 -15.27 8.59 0.08
N ILE A 137 -14.88 7.86 1.13
CA ILE A 137 -15.26 6.46 1.34
C ILE A 137 -16.63 6.49 2.00
N ASN A 138 -17.66 6.12 1.24
CA ASN A 138 -18.95 5.81 1.83
C ASN A 138 -18.85 4.46 2.53
N LEU A 139 -19.01 4.44 3.86
CA LEU A 139 -18.96 3.23 4.68
C LEU A 139 -20.02 2.17 4.30
N ASN A 140 -21.01 2.54 3.49
CA ASN A 140 -22.04 1.64 2.94
C ASN A 140 -21.80 1.24 1.48
N SER A 141 -20.63 1.55 0.92
CA SER A 141 -20.31 1.25 -0.48
C SER A 141 -19.48 -0.03 -0.64
N ASN A 142 -19.49 -0.61 -1.86
CA ASN A 142 -18.77 -1.84 -2.21
C ASN A 142 -17.22 -1.73 -2.14
N VAL A 143 -16.66 -0.66 -1.56
CA VAL A 143 -15.21 -0.54 -1.30
C VAL A 143 -14.74 -1.75 -0.49
N GLU A 144 -15.58 -2.27 0.41
CA GLU A 144 -15.29 -3.48 1.19
C GLU A 144 -14.99 -4.71 0.30
N GLN A 145 -15.78 -4.91 -0.76
CA GLN A 145 -15.62 -6.03 -1.70
C GLN A 145 -14.37 -5.90 -2.57
N ILE A 146 -13.95 -4.67 -2.85
CA ILE A 146 -12.80 -4.38 -3.73
C ILE A 146 -11.50 -4.80 -3.05
N PHE A 147 -11.34 -4.50 -1.76
CA PHE A 147 -10.15 -4.91 -1.00
C PHE A 147 -10.26 -6.33 -0.45
N ALA A 148 -11.45 -6.83 -0.11
CA ALA A 148 -11.65 -8.20 0.37
C ALA A 148 -11.16 -9.27 -0.63
N ASN A 149 -11.28 -8.99 -1.93
CA ASN A 149 -10.94 -9.94 -3.00
C ASN A 149 -9.53 -9.74 -3.56
N PHE A 150 -8.81 -8.70 -3.12
CA PHE A 150 -7.46 -8.46 -3.60
C PHE A 150 -6.47 -9.36 -2.86
N LYS A 151 -5.96 -10.37 -3.56
CA LYS A 151 -4.80 -11.16 -3.13
C LYS A 151 -3.65 -10.91 -4.11
N LEU A 152 -2.52 -10.48 -3.57
CA LEU A 152 -1.24 -10.58 -4.29
C LEU A 152 -0.87 -12.05 -4.37
N CYS A 153 -0.39 -12.52 -5.51
CA CYS A 153 0.10 -13.89 -5.71
C CYS A 153 1.40 -14.19 -4.94
N SER A 154 1.63 -13.58 -3.78
CA SER A 154 2.84 -13.78 -2.97
C SER A 154 2.82 -15.06 -2.13
N ASP A 155 1.75 -15.87 -2.24
CA ASP A 155 1.59 -17.14 -1.51
C ASP A 155 1.75 -18.39 -2.42
N GLN A 156 2.37 -18.25 -3.60
CA GLN A 156 2.76 -19.39 -4.46
C GLN A 156 4.26 -19.63 -4.43
#